data_AF-E0NTL9-F1
#
_entry.id   AF-E0NTL9-F1
#
_cell.length_a   1.000
_cell.length_b   1.000
_cell.length_c   1.000
_cell.angle_alpha   90.00
_cell.angle_beta   90.00
_cell.angle_gamma   90.00
#
_symmetry.space_group_name_H-M   'P 1'
#
loop_
_entity.id
_entity.type
_entity.pdbx_description
1 polymer ?
#
loop_
_entity_poly.entity_id
_entity_poly.type
_entity_poly.pdbx_seq_one_letter_code
_entity_poly.pdbx_strand_id
1 'polypeptide(L)'
;MAHASKVMPIDKKATTDDSPRAYHTAANATEAHCEAHVLLSSTYFGPVQWYGKLAHFPVVLIDAHEHFVKQTYRNRCIIPTTGGRQVLTVPTERANGSKQLMSEVRISDHGDWRRIHWNALTSAYGESPFFDYYADDLRPFFEKRWTFLYDFNMEITLKMCELLDISPCILPTHDYQATPDAPDLRHVIDPKHPFPDPDFSPRRYYQVYEQKHGFLPNMSILDLLMNEGNEAILYL
;
A
#
# COMPACT_ATOMS: atom_id res chain seq x y z
N MET A 1 45.37 40.05 -4.68
CA MET A 1 44.43 38.97 -4.29
C MET A 1 43.09 39.61 -3.96
N ALA A 2 42.00 39.14 -4.55
CA ALA A 2 40.63 39.39 -4.10
C ALA A 2 39.76 38.23 -4.62
N HIS A 3 38.97 37.60 -3.75
CA HIS A 3 38.16 36.43 -4.10
C HIS A 3 36.93 36.81 -4.93
N ALA A 4 36.59 35.98 -5.91
CA ALA A 4 35.32 36.08 -6.63
C ALA A 4 34.19 35.51 -5.76
N SER A 5 33.12 36.30 -5.56
CA SER A 5 31.88 35.80 -4.97
C SER A 5 30.88 35.52 -6.09
N LYS A 6 30.68 34.23 -6.41
CA LYS A 6 29.81 33.78 -7.50
C LYS A 6 28.43 33.46 -6.93
N VAL A 7 27.48 34.39 -7.08
CA VAL A 7 26.09 34.18 -6.70
C VAL A 7 25.50 33.05 -7.55
N MET A 8 25.05 31.98 -6.90
CA MET A 8 24.30 30.91 -7.57
C MET A 8 22.84 31.37 -7.79
N PRO A 9 22.24 31.12 -8.97
CA PRO A 9 20.84 31.43 -9.18
C PRO A 9 19.94 30.49 -8.36
N ILE A 10 18.83 31.04 -7.88
CA ILE A 10 17.83 30.32 -7.09
C ILE A 10 17.11 29.31 -8.00
N ASP A 11 16.95 28.07 -7.51
CA ASP A 11 16.33 26.99 -8.26
C ASP A 11 14.88 27.30 -8.68
N LYS A 12 14.53 26.77 -9.85
CA LYS A 12 13.19 26.93 -10.44
C LYS A 12 12.15 26.30 -9.53
N LYS A 13 11.04 27.02 -9.29
CA LYS A 13 9.84 26.48 -8.64
C LYS A 13 9.47 25.15 -9.30
N ALA A 14 9.43 24.07 -8.52
CA ALA A 14 8.73 22.87 -8.91
C ALA A 14 7.25 23.24 -9.10
N THR A 15 6.74 23.09 -10.31
CA THR A 15 5.32 23.22 -10.60
C THR A 15 4.60 22.08 -9.92
N THR A 16 3.86 22.39 -8.84
CA THR A 16 2.84 21.50 -8.31
C THR A 16 1.75 21.37 -9.36
N ASP A 17 1.73 20.25 -10.06
CA ASP A 17 0.61 19.87 -10.91
C ASP A 17 -0.58 19.57 -9.99
N ASP A 18 -1.56 20.48 -10.01
CA ASP A 18 -2.79 20.44 -9.20
C ASP A 18 -3.98 19.98 -10.07
N SER A 19 -3.67 19.23 -11.14
CA SER A 19 -4.68 18.64 -12.02
C SER A 19 -5.60 17.69 -11.23
N PRO A 20 -6.91 17.68 -11.52
CA PRO A 20 -7.86 16.83 -10.80
C PRO A 20 -7.48 15.36 -10.91
N ARG A 21 -7.57 14.64 -9.78
CA ARG A 21 -7.15 13.24 -9.68
C ARG A 21 -8.07 12.32 -10.48
N ALA A 22 -7.68 12.07 -11.73
CA ALA A 22 -8.29 11.06 -12.58
C ALA A 22 -7.77 9.67 -12.18
N TYR A 23 -8.38 9.08 -11.15
CA TYR A 23 -8.23 7.64 -10.92
C TYR A 23 -8.83 6.91 -12.13
N HIS A 24 -8.09 5.98 -12.74
CA HIS A 24 -8.55 5.21 -13.88
C HIS A 24 -9.68 4.26 -13.45
N THR A 25 -10.92 4.74 -13.51
CA THR A 25 -12.13 3.94 -13.30
C THR A 25 -12.26 2.92 -14.43
N ALA A 26 -12.56 1.66 -14.08
CA ALA A 26 -13.02 0.68 -15.07
C ALA A 26 -14.25 1.25 -15.80
N ALA A 27 -14.23 1.26 -17.13
CA ALA A 27 -15.07 2.14 -17.96
C ALA A 27 -16.60 1.85 -17.96
N ASN A 28 -17.09 0.97 -17.08
CA ASN A 28 -18.46 0.46 -17.04
C ASN A 28 -19.20 0.73 -15.71
N ALA A 29 -18.85 1.81 -14.99
CA ALA A 29 -19.40 2.13 -13.67
C ALA A 29 -20.79 2.82 -13.70
N THR A 30 -21.73 2.39 -14.56
CA THR A 30 -23.00 3.12 -14.79
C THR A 30 -24.27 2.44 -14.22
N GLU A 31 -24.23 1.17 -13.80
CA GLU A 31 -25.43 0.45 -13.30
C GLU A 31 -25.17 -0.42 -12.03
N ALA A 32 -24.17 -0.10 -11.21
CA ALA A 32 -23.80 -0.86 -10.01
C ALA A 32 -24.69 -0.58 -8.78
N HIS A 33 -26.01 -0.79 -8.88
CA HIS A 33 -26.96 -0.54 -7.77
C HIS A 33 -27.31 -1.76 -6.90
N CYS A 34 -26.75 -2.94 -7.18
CA CYS A 34 -27.05 -4.19 -6.44
C CYS A 34 -25.85 -5.13 -6.22
N GLU A 35 -24.61 -4.71 -6.50
CA GLU A 35 -23.43 -5.57 -6.29
C GLU A 35 -22.91 -5.50 -4.85
N ALA A 36 -22.51 -6.66 -4.32
CA ALA A 36 -21.94 -6.77 -2.99
C ALA A 36 -20.59 -6.06 -2.94
N HIS A 37 -20.53 -4.93 -2.26
CA HIS A 37 -19.33 -4.12 -2.12
C HIS A 37 -18.79 -4.15 -0.69
N VAL A 38 -17.49 -3.87 -0.54
CA VAL A 38 -16.80 -3.81 0.77
C VAL A 38 -16.05 -2.48 0.90
N LEU A 39 -16.01 -1.92 2.11
CA LEU A 39 -15.23 -0.71 2.40
C LEU A 39 -13.90 -1.08 3.06
N LEU A 40 -12.80 -0.77 2.36
CA LEU A 40 -11.43 -0.96 2.83
C LEU A 40 -10.75 0.40 3.10
N SER A 41 -9.76 0.38 3.99
CA SER A 41 -8.82 1.50 4.12
C SER A 41 -7.74 1.45 3.05
N SER A 42 -7.19 2.60 2.68
CA SER A 42 -5.97 2.68 1.86
C SER A 42 -4.80 2.00 2.59
N THR A 43 -3.93 1.25 1.88
CA THR A 43 -2.78 0.55 2.48
C THR A 43 -1.48 0.73 1.71
N TYR A 44 -0.37 0.85 2.44
CA TYR A 44 0.98 0.77 1.87
C TYR A 44 1.41 -0.71 1.87
N PHE A 45 1.44 -1.35 0.69
CA PHE A 45 1.66 -2.80 0.52
C PHE A 45 0.92 -3.64 1.58
N GLY A 46 -0.40 -3.52 1.58
CA GLY A 46 -1.31 -4.13 2.55
C GLY A 46 -1.11 -5.64 2.74
N PRO A 47 -1.62 -6.20 3.84
CA PRO A 47 -1.43 -7.60 4.17
C PRO A 47 -2.25 -8.52 3.25
N VAL A 48 -1.90 -9.82 3.19
CA VAL A 48 -2.61 -10.83 2.37
C VAL A 48 -4.13 -10.79 2.58
N GLN A 49 -4.61 -10.63 3.82
CA GLN A 49 -6.03 -10.46 4.13
C GLN A 49 -6.72 -9.35 3.34
N TRP A 50 -6.05 -8.20 3.18
CA TRP A 50 -6.60 -7.04 2.47
C TRP A 50 -6.74 -7.33 0.97
N TYR A 51 -5.74 -7.96 0.38
CA TYR A 51 -5.77 -8.39 -1.02
C TYR A 51 -6.73 -9.57 -1.26
N GLY A 52 -6.94 -10.44 -0.26
CA GLY A 52 -7.97 -11.47 -0.31
C GLY A 52 -9.37 -10.87 -0.41
N LYS A 53 -9.69 -9.85 0.41
CA LYS A 53 -10.95 -9.10 0.28
C LYS A 53 -11.03 -8.35 -1.06
N LEU A 54 -9.91 -7.79 -1.53
CA LEU A 54 -9.83 -7.12 -2.82
C LEU A 54 -10.18 -8.07 -3.99
N ALA A 55 -9.67 -9.31 -3.96
CA ALA A 55 -9.92 -10.32 -4.99
C ALA A 55 -11.29 -11.00 -4.89
N HIS A 56 -11.89 -11.08 -3.70
CA HIS A 56 -13.17 -11.77 -3.46
C HIS A 56 -14.42 -10.92 -3.74
N PHE A 57 -14.35 -9.59 -3.61
CA PHE A 57 -15.51 -8.71 -3.78
C PHE A 57 -15.55 -8.12 -5.20
N PRO A 58 -16.71 -8.11 -5.89
CA PRO A 58 -16.82 -7.56 -7.25
C PRO A 58 -16.53 -6.05 -7.29
N VAL A 59 -16.96 -5.31 -6.26
CA VAL A 59 -16.74 -3.87 -6.11
C VAL A 59 -16.10 -3.59 -4.74
N VAL A 60 -15.03 -2.79 -4.74
CA VAL A 60 -14.26 -2.47 -3.54
C VAL A 60 -14.11 -0.96 -3.41
N LEU A 61 -14.66 -0.41 -2.33
CA LEU A 61 -14.51 0.99 -1.99
C LEU A 61 -13.24 1.19 -1.17
N ILE A 62 -12.35 2.08 -1.61
CA ILE A 62 -11.16 2.49 -0.86
C ILE A 62 -11.42 3.87 -0.25
N ASP A 63 -11.33 3.96 1.08
CA ASP A 63 -11.68 5.21 1.75
C ASP A 63 -10.59 6.28 1.59
N ALA A 64 -10.94 7.33 0.83
CA ALA A 64 -10.13 8.53 0.62
C ALA A 64 -10.42 9.63 1.67
N HIS A 65 -11.55 9.55 2.35
CA HIS A 65 -12.13 10.62 3.18
C HIS A 65 -12.13 10.29 4.67
N GLU A 66 -11.74 9.08 5.08
CA GLU A 66 -11.42 8.79 6.47
C GLU A 66 -10.30 9.68 7.02
N HIS A 67 -10.27 9.82 8.35
CA HIS A 67 -9.19 10.49 9.04
C HIS A 67 -7.95 9.58 9.11
N PHE A 68 -6.79 10.09 8.70
CA PHE A 68 -5.56 9.32 8.69
C PHE A 68 -5.15 8.83 10.09
N VAL A 69 -5.26 7.52 10.30
CA VAL A 69 -4.80 6.87 11.52
C VAL A 69 -3.35 6.43 11.35
N LYS A 70 -2.45 7.16 12.04
CA LYS A 70 -1.01 6.88 12.01
C LYS A 70 -0.70 5.45 12.41
N GLN A 71 0.30 4.92 11.74
CA GLN A 71 0.67 3.52 11.77
C GLN A 71 -0.39 2.69 11.00
N THR A 72 -1.32 1.98 11.66
CA THR A 72 -2.28 1.05 11.00
C THR A 72 -1.66 0.25 9.83
N TYR A 73 -2.31 0.02 8.70
CA TYR A 73 -1.63 -0.35 7.42
C TYR A 73 -1.55 0.82 6.42
N ARG A 74 -2.14 1.97 6.75
CA ARG A 74 -2.21 3.15 5.84
C ARG A 74 -0.85 3.71 5.47
N ASN A 75 0.13 3.63 6.37
CA ASN A 75 1.49 4.11 6.12
C ASN A 75 2.59 3.11 6.51
N ARG A 76 2.27 1.83 6.68
CA ARG A 76 3.28 0.78 6.95
C ARG A 76 2.85 -0.60 6.47
N CYS A 77 3.84 -1.42 6.11
CA CYS A 77 3.69 -2.84 5.86
C CYS A 77 4.56 -3.66 6.83
N ILE A 78 4.34 -4.97 6.87
CA ILE A 78 5.13 -5.91 7.67
C ILE A 78 5.71 -6.96 6.72
N ILE A 79 7.04 -7.09 6.70
CA ILE A 79 7.77 -8.07 5.88
C ILE A 79 8.53 -9.05 6.76
N PRO A 80 8.73 -10.31 6.34
CA PRO A 80 9.60 -11.23 7.04
C PRO A 80 11.05 -10.94 6.65
N THR A 81 11.98 -11.16 7.58
CA THR A 81 13.41 -10.95 7.36
C THR A 81 14.19 -12.03 8.10
N THR A 82 15.49 -12.11 7.85
CA THR A 82 16.42 -12.90 8.66
C THR A 82 16.29 -12.62 10.17
N GLY A 83 15.90 -11.40 10.57
CA GLY A 83 15.68 -10.99 11.97
C GLY A 83 14.26 -11.25 12.52
N GLY A 84 13.33 -11.77 11.70
CA GLY A 84 11.91 -11.93 12.03
C GLY A 84 11.06 -10.86 11.33
N ARG A 85 9.91 -10.50 11.91
CA ARG A 85 9.00 -9.49 11.34
C ARG A 85 9.62 -8.09 11.43
N GLN A 86 9.83 -7.44 10.29
CA GLN A 86 10.21 -6.02 10.19
C GLN A 86 9.03 -5.17 9.74
N VAL A 87 8.85 -4.00 10.37
CA VAL A 87 7.87 -3.00 9.96
C VAL A 87 8.55 -1.93 9.11
N LEU A 88 8.08 -1.72 7.88
CA LEU A 88 8.50 -0.61 7.03
C LEU A 88 7.45 0.49 7.10
N THR A 89 7.83 1.73 7.40
CA THR A 89 6.89 2.85 7.66
C THR A 89 7.20 4.04 6.76
N VAL A 90 6.27 4.39 5.87
CA VAL A 90 6.32 5.60 5.06
C VAL A 90 6.15 6.81 6.01
N PRO A 91 7.14 7.71 6.13
CA PRO A 91 7.01 8.87 6.98
C PRO A 91 6.05 9.87 6.34
N THR A 92 5.14 10.43 7.14
CA THR A 92 4.21 11.48 6.71
C THR A 92 4.62 12.81 7.32
N GLU A 93 4.19 13.90 6.70
CA GLU A 93 4.28 15.22 7.32
C GLU A 93 3.48 15.28 8.64
N ARG A 94 3.71 16.33 9.43
CA ARG A 94 2.90 16.61 10.62
C ARG A 94 1.59 17.24 10.16
N ALA A 95 0.47 16.73 10.67
CA ALA A 95 -0.83 17.34 10.41
C ALA A 95 -0.90 18.73 11.05
N ASN A 96 -1.47 19.69 10.34
CA ASN A 96 -1.72 21.06 10.82
C ASN A 96 -2.98 21.15 11.71
N GLY A 97 -3.38 20.05 12.34
CA GLY A 97 -4.62 19.90 13.10
C GLY A 97 -4.73 18.50 13.75
N SER A 98 -5.83 18.25 14.46
CA SER A 98 -6.07 16.99 15.17
C SER A 98 -6.55 15.85 14.28
N LYS A 99 -7.07 16.17 13.09
CA LYS A 99 -7.60 15.24 12.10
C LYS A 99 -7.24 15.75 10.70
N GLN A 100 -6.81 14.86 9.83
CA GLN A 100 -6.42 15.14 8.44
C GLN A 100 -6.99 14.04 7.56
N LEU A 101 -7.56 14.39 6.41
CA LEU A 101 -8.17 13.40 5.51
C LEU A 101 -7.07 12.52 4.89
N MET A 102 -7.36 11.24 4.65
CA MET A 102 -6.41 10.30 4.06
C MET A 102 -5.90 10.79 2.69
N SER A 103 -6.80 11.35 1.87
CA SER A 103 -6.49 11.98 0.58
C SER A 103 -5.52 13.17 0.65
N GLU A 104 -5.44 13.87 1.80
CA GLU A 104 -4.59 15.05 2.02
C GLU A 104 -3.21 14.69 2.61
N VAL A 105 -2.99 13.44 3.03
CA VAL A 105 -1.75 13.05 3.72
C VAL A 105 -0.55 13.17 2.79
N ARG A 106 0.36 14.11 3.12
CA ARG A 106 1.63 14.27 2.42
C ARG A 106 2.71 13.33 2.94
N ILE A 107 3.47 12.73 2.02
CA ILE A 107 4.66 11.93 2.33
C ILE A 107 5.83 12.86 2.64
N SER A 108 6.58 12.55 3.69
CA SER A 108 7.79 13.28 4.04
C SER A 108 9.01 12.71 3.31
N ASP A 109 9.92 13.59 2.87
CA ASP A 109 11.24 13.20 2.34
C ASP A 109 12.30 12.97 3.43
N HIS A 110 11.94 13.05 4.71
CA HIS A 110 12.89 12.81 5.81
C HIS A 110 13.31 11.34 5.93
N GLY A 111 14.54 11.13 6.40
CA GLY A 111 15.06 9.82 6.79
C GLY A 111 15.48 8.90 5.65
N ASP A 112 15.42 9.35 4.39
CA ASP A 112 15.80 8.54 3.21
C ASP A 112 15.07 7.18 3.15
N TRP A 113 13.80 7.20 3.56
CA TRP A 113 12.99 6.00 3.79
C TRP A 113 12.86 5.12 2.55
N ARG A 114 12.89 5.70 1.34
CA ARG A 114 12.77 4.95 0.09
C ARG A 114 13.94 3.98 -0.10
N ARG A 115 15.17 4.46 0.06
CA ARG A 115 16.39 3.63 -0.01
C ARG A 115 16.43 2.62 1.13
N ILE A 116 16.00 2.99 2.33
CA ILE A 116 15.91 2.07 3.48
C ILE A 116 14.91 0.94 3.19
N HIS A 117 13.72 1.27 2.67
CA HIS A 117 12.70 0.29 2.33
C HIS A 117 13.16 -0.62 1.19
N TRP A 118 13.71 -0.06 0.10
CA TRP A 118 14.24 -0.85 -1.02
C TRP A 118 15.31 -1.84 -0.55
N ASN A 119 16.31 -1.37 0.19
CA ASN A 119 17.35 -2.24 0.75
C ASN A 119 16.79 -3.33 1.68
N ALA A 120 15.73 -3.03 2.44
CA ALA A 120 15.06 -4.01 3.28
C ALA A 120 14.30 -5.07 2.45
N LEU A 121 13.68 -4.69 1.33
CA LEU A 121 13.05 -5.62 0.40
C LEU A 121 14.09 -6.52 -0.28
N THR A 122 15.19 -5.95 -0.81
CA THR A 122 16.30 -6.74 -1.38
C THR A 122 16.90 -7.70 -0.36
N SER A 123 17.05 -7.27 0.91
CA SER A 123 17.58 -8.13 1.97
C SER A 123 16.59 -9.20 2.47
N ALA A 124 15.28 -8.99 2.31
CA ALA A 124 14.23 -9.90 2.76
C ALA A 124 13.88 -10.96 1.70
N TYR A 125 13.90 -10.55 0.43
CA TYR A 125 13.39 -11.35 -0.68
C TYR A 125 14.44 -11.67 -1.75
N GLY A 126 15.68 -11.17 -1.65
CA GLY A 126 16.72 -11.48 -2.65
C GLY A 126 17.11 -12.97 -2.79
N GLU A 127 16.64 -13.84 -1.87
CA GLU A 127 16.77 -15.30 -1.95
C GLU A 127 15.42 -15.99 -2.25
N SER A 128 14.34 -15.24 -2.52
CA SER A 128 13.03 -15.80 -2.83
C SER A 128 12.90 -16.12 -4.33
N PRO A 129 12.07 -17.12 -4.72
CA PRO A 129 12.01 -17.60 -6.09
C PRO A 129 11.66 -16.54 -7.16
N PHE A 130 10.86 -15.52 -6.80
CA PHE A 130 10.34 -14.55 -7.76
C PHE A 130 10.87 -13.12 -7.62
N PHE A 131 11.83 -12.84 -6.72
CA PHE A 131 12.30 -11.46 -6.51
C PHE A 131 12.89 -10.82 -7.76
N ASP A 132 13.81 -11.50 -8.45
CA ASP A 132 14.45 -10.98 -9.66
C ASP A 132 13.46 -10.74 -10.81
N TYR A 133 12.28 -11.39 -10.78
CA TYR A 133 11.23 -11.21 -11.79
C TYR A 133 10.39 -9.94 -11.56
N TYR A 134 10.11 -9.57 -10.30
CA TYR A 134 9.25 -8.42 -9.96
C TYR A 134 10.02 -7.20 -9.42
N ALA A 135 11.33 -7.32 -9.19
CA ALA A 135 12.14 -6.24 -8.62
C ALA A 135 12.05 -4.94 -9.44
N ASP A 136 12.18 -5.02 -10.76
CA ASP A 136 12.16 -3.83 -11.63
C ASP A 136 10.76 -3.19 -11.77
N ASP A 137 9.68 -3.94 -11.57
CA ASP A 137 8.31 -3.39 -11.49
C ASP A 137 8.04 -2.61 -10.20
N LEU A 138 8.63 -3.05 -9.09
CA LEU A 138 8.44 -2.43 -7.77
C LEU A 138 9.41 -1.27 -7.51
N ARG A 139 10.60 -1.32 -8.11
CA ARG A 139 11.67 -0.33 -7.93
C ARG A 139 11.24 1.13 -8.19
N PRO A 140 10.41 1.46 -9.20
CA PRO A 140 9.89 2.81 -9.42
C PRO A 140 9.17 3.44 -8.22
N PHE A 141 8.55 2.66 -7.32
CA PHE A 141 7.90 3.18 -6.11
C PHE A 141 8.90 3.74 -5.10
N PHE A 142 10.17 3.31 -5.17
CA PHE A 142 11.26 3.73 -4.29
C PHE A 142 12.22 4.74 -4.96
N GLU A 143 12.19 4.87 -6.28
CA GLU A 143 12.99 5.87 -7.00
C GLU A 143 12.23 7.17 -7.26
N LYS A 144 10.91 7.11 -7.47
CA LYS A 144 10.05 8.30 -7.71
C LYS A 144 9.73 9.04 -6.40
N ARG A 145 9.54 10.37 -6.52
CA ARG A 145 8.91 11.16 -5.44
C ARG A 145 7.39 11.13 -5.59
N TRP A 146 6.72 11.01 -4.46
CA TRP A 146 5.28 10.92 -4.33
C TRP A 146 4.82 11.99 -3.35
N THR A 147 3.84 12.80 -3.75
CA THR A 147 3.36 13.92 -2.90
C THR A 147 2.39 13.43 -1.84
N PHE A 148 1.39 12.64 -2.22
CA PHE A 148 0.32 12.18 -1.34
C PHE A 148 0.40 10.66 -1.10
N LEU A 149 0.12 10.26 0.15
CA LEU A 149 0.14 8.88 0.60
C LEU A 149 -1.00 8.05 0.00
N TYR A 150 -2.20 8.63 -0.13
CA TYR A 150 -3.33 7.94 -0.74
C TYR A 150 -3.04 7.57 -2.20
N ASP A 151 -2.52 8.52 -2.98
CA ASP A 151 -2.21 8.30 -4.41
C ASP A 151 -1.07 7.27 -4.57
N PHE A 152 -0.02 7.36 -3.73
CA PHE A 152 1.05 6.37 -3.68
C PHE A 152 0.54 4.95 -3.37
N ASN A 153 -0.35 4.82 -2.38
CA ASN A 153 -0.96 3.55 -2.00
C ASN A 153 -1.90 3.00 -3.08
N MET A 154 -2.63 3.88 -3.80
CA MET A 154 -3.49 3.49 -4.91
C MET A 154 -2.66 2.95 -6.08
N GLU A 155 -1.58 3.64 -6.46
CA GLU A 155 -0.67 3.17 -7.51
C GLU A 155 0.03 1.86 -7.14
N ILE A 156 0.41 1.67 -5.86
CA ILE A 156 0.86 0.37 -5.34
C ILE A 156 -0.23 -0.68 -5.51
N THR A 157 -1.47 -0.37 -5.12
CA THR A 157 -2.61 -1.31 -5.20
C THR A 157 -2.82 -1.77 -6.64
N LEU A 158 -2.85 -0.84 -7.59
CA LEU A 158 -3.05 -1.13 -9.01
C LEU A 158 -1.91 -1.98 -9.59
N LYS A 159 -0.64 -1.65 -9.32
CA LYS A 159 0.49 -2.51 -9.74
C LYS A 159 0.45 -3.88 -9.07
N MET A 160 0.09 -3.97 -7.78
CA MET A 160 -0.05 -5.27 -7.13
C MET A 160 -1.18 -6.10 -7.76
N CYS A 161 -2.29 -5.49 -8.18
CA CYS A 161 -3.35 -6.19 -8.92
C CYS A 161 -2.84 -6.74 -10.26
N GLU A 162 -2.10 -5.93 -11.01
CA GLU A 162 -1.44 -6.31 -12.26
C GLU A 162 -0.46 -7.49 -12.08
N LEU A 163 0.40 -7.45 -11.05
CA LEU A 163 1.39 -8.52 -10.79
C LEU A 163 0.78 -9.81 -10.23
N LEU A 164 -0.43 -9.75 -9.65
CA LEU A 164 -1.17 -10.89 -9.11
C LEU A 164 -2.21 -11.46 -10.10
N ASP A 165 -2.32 -10.87 -11.30
CA ASP A 165 -3.34 -11.18 -12.32
C ASP A 165 -4.79 -11.12 -11.79
N ILE A 166 -5.09 -10.10 -10.95
CA ILE A 166 -6.46 -9.83 -10.45
C ILE A 166 -6.99 -8.50 -11.02
N SER A 167 -8.28 -8.48 -11.38
CA SER A 167 -8.96 -7.31 -11.97
C SER A 167 -10.22 -6.86 -11.18
N PRO A 168 -10.08 -6.45 -9.92
CA PRO A 168 -11.19 -5.97 -9.09
C PRO A 168 -11.72 -4.59 -9.53
N CYS A 169 -13.02 -4.32 -9.32
CA CYS A 169 -13.56 -2.97 -9.52
C CYS A 169 -13.27 -2.09 -8.29
N ILE A 170 -12.16 -1.35 -8.34
CA ILE A 170 -11.71 -0.47 -7.27
C ILE A 170 -12.27 0.94 -7.49
N LEU A 171 -12.96 1.49 -6.49
CA LEU A 171 -13.51 2.86 -6.51
C LEU A 171 -13.05 3.64 -5.26
N PRO A 172 -12.60 4.90 -5.38
CA PRO A 172 -12.41 5.77 -4.22
C PRO A 172 -13.76 6.19 -3.62
N THR A 173 -13.85 6.37 -2.31
CA THR A 173 -15.03 7.03 -1.70
C THR A 173 -15.12 8.49 -2.15
N HIS A 174 -16.34 9.02 -2.31
CA HIS A 174 -16.59 10.43 -2.61
C HIS A 174 -16.71 11.30 -1.36
N ASP A 175 -17.03 10.69 -0.21
CA ASP A 175 -17.28 11.33 1.07
C ASP A 175 -16.95 10.36 2.23
N TYR A 176 -16.93 10.88 3.47
CA TYR A 176 -16.64 10.05 4.65
C TYR A 176 -17.91 9.37 5.19
N GLN A 177 -17.95 8.06 5.07
CA GLN A 177 -19.04 7.24 5.59
C GLN A 177 -18.76 6.79 7.03
N ALA A 178 -19.48 7.37 7.99
CA ALA A 178 -19.37 7.01 9.40
C ALA A 178 -20.02 5.65 9.71
N THR A 179 -21.11 5.33 9.01
CA THR A 179 -21.83 4.06 9.05
C THR A 179 -22.14 3.66 7.60
N PRO A 180 -21.20 2.99 6.90
CA PRO A 180 -21.44 2.55 5.53
C PRO A 180 -22.51 1.44 5.48
N ASP A 181 -23.24 1.36 4.37
CA ASP A 181 -24.22 0.29 4.13
C ASP A 181 -23.57 -1.05 3.70
N ALA A 182 -22.24 -1.06 3.53
CA ALA A 182 -21.42 -2.22 3.23
C ALA A 182 -20.58 -2.69 4.42
N PRO A 183 -20.07 -3.94 4.41
CA PRO A 183 -19.08 -4.41 5.38
C PRO A 183 -17.87 -3.47 5.47
N ASP A 184 -17.65 -2.92 6.67
CA ASP A 184 -16.56 -1.99 6.96
C ASP A 184 -15.36 -2.73 7.56
N LEU A 185 -14.29 -2.86 6.78
CA LEU A 185 -13.06 -3.52 7.21
C LEU A 185 -11.92 -2.52 7.52
N ARG A 186 -12.17 -1.20 7.50
CA ARG A 186 -11.18 -0.13 7.76
C ARG A 186 -10.49 -0.26 9.12
N HIS A 187 -11.16 -0.89 10.08
CA HIS A 187 -10.66 -1.16 11.43
C HIS A 187 -10.48 -2.65 11.74
N VAL A 188 -11.06 -3.55 10.94
CA VAL A 188 -10.86 -5.00 11.08
C VAL A 188 -9.43 -5.38 10.71
N ILE A 189 -8.92 -4.83 9.62
CA ILE A 189 -7.57 -5.09 9.12
C ILE A 189 -6.60 -4.05 9.73
N ASP A 190 -6.17 -4.28 10.97
CA ASP A 190 -5.16 -3.48 11.68
C ASP A 190 -4.01 -4.34 12.24
N PRO A 191 -2.74 -3.93 12.14
CA PRO A 191 -1.59 -4.73 12.61
C PRO A 191 -1.37 -4.72 14.14
N LYS A 192 -2.15 -3.97 14.92
CA LYS A 192 -2.07 -3.93 16.39
C LYS A 192 -3.33 -4.46 17.06
N HIS A 193 -4.49 -4.05 16.55
CA HIS A 193 -5.78 -4.33 17.16
C HIS A 193 -6.78 -4.81 16.10
N PRO A 194 -6.50 -5.93 15.40
CA PRO A 194 -7.44 -6.49 14.44
C PRO A 194 -8.71 -6.96 15.14
N PHE A 195 -9.86 -6.70 14.53
CA PHE A 195 -11.11 -7.35 14.94
C PHE A 195 -11.26 -8.71 14.26
N PRO A 196 -12.13 -9.61 14.76
CA PRO A 196 -12.39 -10.88 14.11
C PRO A 196 -12.89 -10.71 12.67
N ASP A 197 -12.28 -11.45 11.75
CA ASP A 197 -12.70 -11.58 10.35
C ASP A 197 -12.99 -13.08 10.11
N PRO A 198 -14.26 -13.52 10.19
CA PRO A 198 -14.61 -14.93 10.03
C PRO A 198 -14.37 -15.43 8.60
N ASP A 199 -14.35 -14.52 7.64
CA ASP A 199 -14.17 -14.79 6.20
C ASP A 199 -12.70 -14.61 5.79
N PHE A 200 -11.76 -14.74 6.73
CA PHE A 200 -10.32 -14.81 6.45
C PHE A 200 -9.65 -15.90 7.29
N SER A 201 -9.02 -16.86 6.59
CA SER A 201 -8.12 -17.84 7.19
C SER A 201 -6.80 -17.83 6.41
N PRO A 202 -5.66 -17.52 7.05
CA PRO A 202 -4.38 -17.44 6.35
C PRO A 202 -3.97 -18.82 5.83
N ARG A 203 -3.96 -18.98 4.51
CA ARG A 203 -3.42 -20.17 3.84
C ARG A 203 -1.90 -20.17 3.96
N ARG A 204 -1.30 -21.34 4.16
CA ARG A 204 0.16 -21.52 4.28
C ARG A 204 0.77 -21.68 2.90
N TYR A 205 1.72 -20.82 2.58
CA TYR A 205 2.53 -20.79 1.35
C TYR A 205 4.01 -20.91 1.71
N TYR A 206 4.89 -21.07 0.72
CA TYR A 206 6.34 -21.11 0.94
C TYR A 206 6.84 -19.75 1.48
N GLN A 207 7.74 -19.77 2.46
CA GLN A 207 8.42 -18.56 2.93
C GLN A 207 9.91 -18.86 3.14
N VAL A 208 10.80 -18.08 2.53
CA VAL A 208 12.28 -18.22 2.65
C VAL A 208 12.74 -18.43 4.10
N TYR A 209 12.16 -17.69 5.05
CA TYR A 209 12.55 -17.74 6.48
C TYR A 209 11.71 -18.68 7.35
N GLU A 210 10.86 -19.52 6.76
CA GLU A 210 9.96 -20.43 7.48
C GLU A 210 10.72 -21.40 8.39
N GLN A 211 11.87 -21.92 7.94
CA GLN A 211 12.70 -22.82 8.75
C GLN A 211 13.24 -22.16 10.03
N LYS A 212 13.31 -20.82 10.07
CA LYS A 212 13.88 -20.05 11.19
C LYS A 212 12.82 -19.51 12.15
N HIS A 213 11.69 -19.04 11.63
CA HIS A 213 10.66 -18.34 12.41
C HIS A 213 9.29 -19.05 12.42
N GLY A 214 9.17 -20.19 11.72
CA GLY A 214 7.90 -20.80 11.38
C GLY A 214 7.17 -20.01 10.28
N PHE A 215 6.00 -20.50 9.88
CA PHE A 215 5.13 -19.76 8.96
C PHE A 215 4.61 -18.48 9.63
N LEU A 216 4.80 -17.35 8.97
CA LEU A 216 4.36 -16.04 9.41
C LEU A 216 3.07 -15.67 8.64
N PRO A 217 1.88 -15.84 9.23
CA PRO A 217 0.63 -15.52 8.53
C PRO A 217 0.45 -14.00 8.36
N ASN A 218 -0.34 -13.65 7.34
CA ASN A 218 -0.87 -12.31 7.07
C ASN A 218 0.20 -11.20 6.97
N MET A 219 1.32 -11.52 6.34
CA MET A 219 2.37 -10.56 5.99
C MET A 219 1.92 -9.65 4.84
N SER A 220 2.73 -8.63 4.52
CA SER A 220 2.57 -7.80 3.32
C SER A 220 2.36 -8.66 2.08
N ILE A 221 1.52 -8.22 1.15
CA ILE A 221 1.29 -8.90 -0.14
C ILE A 221 2.58 -9.17 -0.94
N LEU A 222 3.62 -8.36 -0.68
CA LEU A 222 4.96 -8.58 -1.22
C LEU A 222 5.51 -9.95 -0.84
N ASP A 223 5.30 -10.41 0.39
CA ASP A 223 5.78 -11.73 0.83
C ASP A 223 5.14 -12.86 0.01
N LEU A 224 3.83 -12.78 -0.22
CA LEU A 224 3.12 -13.77 -1.03
C LEU A 224 3.59 -13.75 -2.49
N LEU A 225 3.64 -12.57 -3.13
CA LEU A 225 4.08 -12.43 -4.52
C LEU A 225 5.54 -12.91 -4.71
N MET A 226 6.43 -12.58 -3.79
CA MET A 226 7.86 -12.90 -3.88
C MET A 226 8.17 -14.39 -3.71
N ASN A 227 7.28 -15.14 -3.05
CA ASN A 227 7.45 -16.58 -2.82
C ASN A 227 6.65 -17.45 -3.81
N GLU A 228 5.44 -17.05 -4.20
CA GLU A 228 4.52 -17.87 -5.03
C GLU A 228 4.33 -17.33 -6.46
N GLY A 229 4.70 -16.07 -6.73
CA GLY A 229 4.57 -15.46 -8.05
C GLY A 229 3.13 -15.48 -8.57
N ASN A 230 2.93 -15.98 -9.79
CA ASN A 230 1.60 -16.10 -10.40
C ASN A 230 0.65 -17.00 -9.58
N GLU A 231 1.15 -17.97 -8.82
CA GLU A 231 0.32 -18.85 -7.98
C GLU A 231 -0.19 -18.13 -6.71
N ALA A 232 0.28 -16.90 -6.43
CA ALA A 232 -0.18 -16.08 -5.31
C ALA A 232 -1.72 -15.94 -5.26
N ILE A 233 -2.38 -15.89 -6.43
CA ILE A 233 -3.85 -15.82 -6.54
C ILE A 233 -4.56 -17.01 -5.86
N LEU A 234 -3.92 -18.17 -5.75
CA LEU A 234 -4.48 -19.35 -5.07
C LEU A 234 -4.51 -19.22 -3.54
N TYR A 235 -3.86 -18.18 -2.98
CA TYR A 235 -3.79 -17.94 -1.55
C TYR A 235 -4.61 -16.73 -1.08
N LEU A 236 -5.18 -15.97 -2.01
CA LEU A 236 -6.09 -14.85 -1.78
C LEU A 236 -7.50 -15.33 -1.39
#